data_AF-A0A497NPJ1-F1
#
_entry.id   AF-A0A497NPJ1-F1
#
_cell.length_a   1.000
_cell.length_b   1.000
_cell.length_c   1.000
_cell.angle_alpha   90.00
_cell.angle_beta   90.00
_cell.angle_gamma   90.00
#
_symmetry.space_group_name_H-M   'P 1'
#
loop_
_entity.id
_entity.type
_entity.pdbx_description
1 polymer ?
#
loop_
_entity_poly.entity_id
_entity_poly.type
_entity_poly.pdbx_seq_one_letter_code
_entity_poly.pdbx_strand_id
1 'polypeptide(L)'
;MIVALFEDEKYTNFLPLTYTRPVFECRSGIFTFLERAQKMYSKYHFLLFTRDYLVPTLKKRVSCPINKPNSIDDDVLLINGTLIIDEETKRLISKKLGKNVLITQQERIALAHINEETAKKHGEEFCKPFSHRILTKLVKKCKTL
;
A
#
# COMPACT_ATOMS: atom_id res chain seq x y z
N MET A 1 -0.39 -7.27 -12.79
CA MET A 1 -0.02 -6.88 -11.41
C MET A 1 -0.66 -5.54 -11.09
N ILE A 2 -1.26 -5.43 -9.90
CA ILE A 2 -1.84 -4.22 -9.33
C ILE A 2 -0.85 -3.62 -8.33
N VAL A 3 -0.73 -2.29 -8.29
CA VAL A 3 0.00 -1.59 -7.22
C VAL A 3 -1.00 -1.04 -6.23
N ALA A 4 -0.92 -1.49 -4.99
CA ALA A 4 -1.84 -1.07 -3.94
C ALA A 4 -1.12 -0.28 -2.84
N LEU A 5 -1.64 0.89 -2.49
CA LEU A 5 -1.14 1.66 -1.34
C LEU A 5 -2.06 1.45 -0.15
N PHE A 6 -1.49 1.23 1.03
CA PHE A 6 -2.24 1.04 2.27
C PHE A 6 -1.72 1.92 3.40
N GLU A 7 -2.56 2.13 4.43
CA GLU A 7 -2.14 2.79 5.67
C GLU A 7 -1.89 1.76 6.76
N ASP A 8 -0.93 2.01 7.66
CA ASP A 8 -0.76 1.27 8.91
C ASP A 8 -1.08 2.17 10.11
N GLU A 9 -1.12 1.60 11.31
CA GLU A 9 -1.44 2.34 12.55
C GLU A 9 -0.51 3.55 12.82
N LYS A 10 0.67 3.62 12.18
CA LYS A 10 1.60 4.75 12.30
C LYS A 10 1.21 5.95 11.46
N TYR A 11 0.08 5.93 10.75
CA TYR A 11 -0.52 7.17 10.20
C TYR A 11 -0.71 8.23 11.29
N THR A 12 -0.87 7.81 12.55
CA THR A 12 -1.00 8.66 13.74
C THR A 12 0.22 9.57 13.97
N ASN A 13 1.42 9.14 13.57
CA ASN A 13 2.64 9.95 13.65
C ASN A 13 2.61 11.17 12.72
N PHE A 14 1.70 11.18 11.75
CA PHE A 14 1.52 12.29 10.80
C PHE A 14 0.32 13.16 11.17
N LEU A 15 -0.33 12.92 12.30
CA LEU A 15 -1.33 13.85 12.82
C LEU A 15 -0.66 15.16 13.22
N PRO A 16 -1.30 16.33 12.96
CA PRO A 16 -2.67 16.50 12.47
C PRO A 16 -2.83 16.47 10.94
N LEU A 17 -1.74 16.31 10.18
CA LEU A 17 -1.73 16.43 8.72
C LEU A 17 -2.61 15.38 8.02
N THR A 18 -2.76 14.21 8.63
CA THR A 18 -3.54 13.07 8.11
C THR A 18 -4.95 12.96 8.69
N TYR A 19 -5.50 14.02 9.30
CA TYR A 19 -6.91 14.00 9.74
C TYR A 19 -7.88 13.92 8.57
N THR A 20 -7.65 14.69 7.51
CA THR A 20 -8.56 14.85 6.36
C THR A 20 -8.08 14.16 5.08
N ARG A 21 -6.94 13.47 5.17
CA ARG A 21 -6.30 12.78 4.05
C ARG A 21 -5.52 11.55 4.52
N PRO A 22 -5.35 10.53 3.67
CA PRO A 22 -4.49 9.39 3.96
C PRO A 22 -3.02 9.81 3.99
N VAL A 23 -2.18 9.01 4.64
CA VAL A 23 -0.74 9.32 4.74
C VAL A 23 -0.04 9.39 3.38
N PHE A 24 -0.50 8.63 2.38
CA PHE A 24 0.07 8.67 1.04
C PHE A 24 -0.29 9.94 0.23
N GLU A 25 -1.20 10.78 0.72
CA GLU A 25 -1.44 12.14 0.19
C GLU A 25 -0.54 13.21 0.85
N CYS A 26 0.33 12.83 1.80
CA CYS A 26 1.36 13.71 2.32
C CYS A 26 2.40 14.04 1.25
N ARG A 27 2.86 15.29 1.23
CA ARG A 27 3.86 15.79 0.28
C ARG A 27 5.27 15.65 0.83
N SER A 28 6.19 15.28 -0.07
CA SER A 28 7.64 15.35 0.15
C SER A 28 8.26 16.02 -1.07
N GLY A 29 8.56 17.32 -0.94
CA GLY A 29 8.85 18.21 -2.06
C GLY A 29 7.58 18.52 -2.86
N ILE A 30 7.67 18.46 -4.19
CA ILE A 30 6.56 18.82 -5.09
C ILE A 30 5.51 17.71 -5.26
N PHE A 31 5.84 16.46 -4.93
CA PHE A 31 4.97 15.30 -5.11
C PHE A 31 4.49 14.72 -3.77
N THR A 32 3.29 14.18 -3.78
CA THR A 32 2.77 13.25 -2.78
C THR A 32 3.41 11.87 -2.91
N PHE A 33 3.32 11.03 -1.88
CA PHE A 33 3.79 9.65 -1.96
C PHE A 33 3.01 8.84 -3.01
N LEU A 34 1.70 9.06 -3.13
CA LEU A 34 0.87 8.48 -4.17
C LEU A 34 1.34 8.88 -5.58
N GLU A 35 1.56 10.17 -5.83
CA GLU A 35 2.03 10.66 -7.14
C GLU A 35 3.41 10.07 -7.51
N ARG A 36 4.32 9.94 -6.52
CA ARG A 36 5.62 9.29 -6.73
C ARG A 36 5.45 7.83 -7.14
N ALA A 37 4.61 7.08 -6.44
CA ALA A 37 4.32 5.69 -6.77
C ALA A 37 3.70 5.57 -8.18
N GLN A 38 2.73 6.42 -8.51
CA GLN A 38 2.07 6.45 -9.82
C GLN A 38 3.05 6.77 -10.96
N LYS A 39 3.95 7.73 -10.77
CA LYS A 39 5.00 8.02 -11.75
C LYS A 39 5.94 6.83 -11.94
N MET A 40 6.29 6.17 -10.85
CA MET A 40 7.23 5.05 -10.85
C MET A 40 6.66 3.77 -11.47
N TYR A 41 5.36 3.54 -11.28
CA TYR A 41 4.60 2.36 -11.69
C TYR A 41 3.50 2.72 -12.70
N SER A 42 3.79 3.64 -13.63
CA SER A 42 2.82 4.23 -14.56
C SER A 42 2.09 3.25 -15.49
N LYS A 43 2.63 2.03 -15.65
CA LYS A 43 2.05 0.96 -16.48
C LYS A 43 1.03 0.08 -15.74
N TYR A 44 0.89 0.25 -14.42
CA TYR A 44 0.09 -0.64 -13.58
C TYR A 44 -1.16 0.05 -13.06
N HIS A 45 -2.20 -0.74 -12.82
CA HIS A 45 -3.40 -0.26 -12.16
C HIS A 45 -3.15 -0.03 -10.67
N PHE A 46 -3.83 0.98 -10.12
CA PHE A 46 -3.71 1.36 -8.71
C PHE A 46 -4.97 1.01 -7.93
N LEU A 47 -4.79 0.53 -6.71
CA LEU A 47 -5.85 0.30 -5.73
C LEU A 47 -5.45 0.94 -4.41
N LEU A 48 -6.32 1.75 -3.80
CA LEU A 48 -5.98 2.43 -2.55
C LEU A 48 -6.76 1.85 -1.39
N PHE A 49 -6.07 1.69 -0.27
CA PHE A 49 -6.64 1.26 0.99
C PHE A 49 -6.42 2.34 2.05
N THR A 50 -7.51 2.82 2.64
CA THR A 50 -7.48 3.92 3.62
C THR A 50 -8.60 3.75 4.64
N ARG A 51 -8.57 4.55 5.71
CA ARG A 51 -9.63 4.64 6.72
C ARG A 51 -10.99 4.97 6.09
N ASP A 52 -12.04 4.26 6.50
CA ASP A 52 -13.38 4.34 5.89
C ASP A 52 -13.94 5.78 5.78
N TYR A 53 -13.74 6.60 6.81
CA TYR A 53 -14.25 7.97 6.84
C TYR A 53 -13.55 8.90 5.81
N LEU A 54 -12.35 8.53 5.32
CA LEU A 54 -11.62 9.30 4.31
C LEU A 54 -12.07 8.96 2.89
N VAL A 55 -12.69 7.80 2.67
CA VAL A 55 -13.09 7.30 1.35
C VAL A 55 -13.93 8.32 0.57
N PRO A 56 -14.99 8.95 1.14
CA PRO A 56 -15.81 9.91 0.39
C PRO A 56 -15.02 11.13 -0.11
N THR A 57 -14.03 11.57 0.68
CA THR A 57 -13.24 12.75 0.39
C THR A 57 -12.10 12.43 -0.58
N LEU A 58 -11.48 11.25 -0.45
CA LEU A 58 -10.43 10.78 -1.35
C LEU A 58 -10.97 10.51 -2.76
N LYS A 59 -12.17 9.92 -2.88
CA LYS A 59 -12.84 9.67 -4.18
C LYS A 59 -12.99 10.91 -5.06
N LYS A 60 -13.02 12.11 -4.46
CA LYS A 60 -13.12 13.39 -5.20
C LYS A 60 -11.78 13.84 -5.80
N ARG A 61 -10.66 13.27 -5.36
CA ARG A 61 -9.29 13.68 -5.72
C ARG A 61 -8.54 12.67 -6.58
N VAL A 62 -8.96 11.40 -6.56
CA VAL A 62 -8.29 10.32 -7.30
C VAL A 62 -9.29 9.54 -8.15
N SER A 63 -8.82 8.99 -9.26
CA SER A 63 -9.62 8.18 -10.19
C SER A 63 -9.53 6.67 -9.93
N CYS A 64 -8.59 6.22 -9.10
CA CYS A 64 -8.40 4.80 -8.81
C CYS A 64 -9.44 4.26 -7.82
N PRO A 65 -9.73 2.94 -7.84
CA PRO A 65 -10.55 2.29 -6.84
C PRO A 65 -9.99 2.47 -5.42
N ILE A 66 -10.90 2.68 -4.45
CA ILE A 66 -10.56 2.89 -3.03
C ILE A 66 -11.40 1.93 -2.18
N ASN A 67 -10.76 1.16 -1.30
CA ASN A 67 -11.39 0.13 -0.46
C ASN A 67 -12.29 -0.79 -1.29
N LYS A 68 -11.79 -1.25 -2.44
CA LYS A 68 -12.48 -2.16 -3.37
C LYS A 68 -11.65 -3.44 -3.55
N PRO A 69 -11.65 -4.35 -2.57
CA PRO A 69 -10.93 -5.61 -2.70
C PRO A 69 -11.45 -6.48 -3.85
N ASN A 70 -12.72 -6.33 -4.24
CA ASN A 70 -13.30 -7.00 -5.41
C ASN A 70 -12.69 -6.53 -6.75
N SER A 71 -11.92 -5.44 -6.76
CA SER A 71 -11.19 -4.98 -7.94
C SER A 71 -9.81 -5.65 -8.08
N ILE A 72 -9.45 -6.57 -7.19
CA ILE A 72 -8.23 -7.37 -7.31
C ILE A 72 -8.49 -8.49 -8.32
N ASP A 73 -7.79 -8.47 -9.46
CA ASP A 73 -7.87 -9.46 -10.53
C ASP A 73 -6.49 -9.98 -11.00
N ASP A 74 -5.43 -9.62 -10.26
CA ASP A 74 -4.04 -9.98 -10.55
C ASP A 74 -3.22 -9.98 -9.24
N ASP A 75 -1.95 -10.36 -9.31
CA ASP A 75 -0.98 -10.26 -8.21
C ASP A 75 -0.84 -8.79 -7.75
N VAL A 76 -0.69 -8.58 -6.44
CA VAL A 76 -0.71 -7.25 -5.82
C VAL A 76 0.64 -6.90 -5.18
N LEU A 77 1.19 -5.75 -5.58
CA LEU A 77 2.28 -5.09 -4.90
C LEU A 77 1.71 -4.11 -3.86
N LEU A 78 1.63 -4.53 -2.61
CA LEU A 78 1.26 -3.69 -1.48
C LEU A 78 2.44 -2.80 -1.06
N ILE A 79 2.22 -1.49 -1.02
CA ILE A 79 3.19 -0.48 -0.63
C ILE A 79 2.62 0.29 0.55
N ASN A 80 3.39 0.39 1.63
CA ASN A 80 2.98 1.20 2.76
C ASN A 80 2.95 2.68 2.35
N GLY A 81 1.90 3.41 2.70
CA GLY A 81 1.74 4.82 2.36
C GLY A 81 2.83 5.73 2.93
N THR A 82 3.61 5.28 3.92
CA THR A 82 4.79 6.00 4.43
C THR A 82 6.10 5.68 3.70
N LEU A 83 6.10 4.70 2.79
CA LEU A 83 7.30 4.32 2.05
C LEU A 83 7.53 5.30 0.88
N ILE A 84 8.70 5.93 0.85
CA ILE A 84 9.11 6.78 -0.26
C ILE A 84 9.61 5.88 -1.38
N ILE A 85 8.92 5.90 -2.51
CA ILE A 85 9.34 5.19 -3.72
C ILE A 85 10.16 6.14 -4.61
N ASP A 86 11.41 5.76 -4.84
CA ASP A 86 12.32 6.35 -5.83
C ASP A 86 12.92 5.26 -6.75
N GLU A 87 13.81 5.68 -7.66
CA GLU A 87 14.42 4.76 -8.63
C GLU A 87 15.26 3.67 -7.95
N GLU A 88 15.95 4.00 -6.87
CA GLU A 88 16.72 3.01 -6.12
C GLU A 88 15.81 1.98 -5.45
N THR A 89 14.75 2.44 -4.80
CA THR A 89 13.73 1.61 -4.17
C THR A 89 13.10 0.68 -5.21
N LYS A 90 12.71 1.21 -6.38
CA LYS A 90 12.18 0.39 -7.47
C LYS A 90 13.18 -0.66 -7.94
N ARG A 91 14.46 -0.31 -8.11
CA ARG A 91 15.52 -1.23 -8.51
C ARG A 91 15.72 -2.35 -7.48
N LEU A 92 15.66 -2.02 -6.19
CA LEU A 92 15.77 -3.00 -5.10
C LEU A 92 14.55 -3.92 -5.09
N ILE A 93 13.36 -3.36 -5.24
CA ILE A 93 12.11 -4.11 -5.38
C ILE A 93 12.26 -5.07 -6.56
N SER A 94 12.56 -4.59 -7.77
CA SER A 94 12.65 -5.44 -8.97
C SER A 94 13.67 -6.57 -8.87
N LYS A 95 14.76 -6.38 -8.10
CA LYS A 95 15.76 -7.41 -7.86
C LYS A 95 15.33 -8.46 -6.84
N LYS A 96 14.56 -8.06 -5.82
CA LYS A 96 14.16 -8.92 -4.70
C LYS A 96 12.75 -9.48 -4.83
N LEU A 97 11.94 -8.96 -5.76
CA LEU A 97 10.54 -9.36 -5.91
C LEU A 97 10.45 -10.76 -6.56
N GLY A 98 10.23 -11.76 -5.71
CA GLY A 98 9.61 -13.03 -6.10
C GLY A 98 8.11 -13.00 -5.79
N LYS A 99 7.39 -14.08 -6.11
CA LYS A 99 6.00 -14.26 -5.65
C LYS A 99 5.97 -14.48 -4.13
N ASN A 100 4.98 -13.91 -3.45
CA ASN A 100 4.76 -14.04 -2.00
C ASN A 100 5.98 -13.63 -1.17
N VAL A 101 6.46 -12.40 -1.40
CA VAL A 101 7.59 -11.80 -0.66
C VAL A 101 7.10 -10.64 0.19
N LEU A 102 7.57 -10.59 1.44
CA LEU A 102 7.27 -9.52 2.38
C LEU A 102 8.58 -8.83 2.79
N ILE A 103 8.62 -7.50 2.73
CA ILE A 103 9.74 -6.69 3.21
C ILE A 103 9.26 -5.93 4.44
N THR A 104 9.98 -6.11 5.55
CA THR A 104 9.61 -5.51 6.83
C THR A 104 10.69 -4.59 7.39
N GLN A 105 10.28 -3.57 8.13
CA GLN A 105 11.17 -2.70 8.90
C GLN A 105 10.56 -2.46 10.27
N GLN A 106 11.28 -2.80 11.34
CA GLN A 106 10.82 -2.63 12.73
C GLN A 106 9.39 -3.18 12.94
N GLU A 107 9.14 -4.42 12.50
CA GLU A 107 7.83 -5.09 12.59
C GLU A 107 6.69 -4.36 11.86
N ARG A 108 7.01 -3.56 10.85
CA ARG A 108 6.03 -2.95 9.95
C ARG A 108 6.26 -3.45 8.55
N ILE A 109 5.18 -3.64 7.81
CA ILE A 109 5.26 -3.98 6.39
C ILE A 109 5.64 -2.70 5.66
N ALA A 110 6.82 -2.69 5.05
CA ALA A 110 7.19 -1.63 4.12
C ALA A 110 6.58 -1.93 2.74
N LEU A 111 6.66 -3.19 2.33
CA LEU A 111 6.21 -3.66 1.02
C LEU A 111 5.87 -5.16 1.06
N ALA A 112 4.87 -5.58 0.28
CA ALA A 112 4.57 -6.99 0.05
C ALA A 112 4.21 -7.24 -1.41
N HIS A 113 4.73 -8.31 -2.00
CA HIS A 113 4.24 -8.84 -3.26
C HIS A 113 3.50 -10.14 -2.98
N ILE A 114 2.18 -10.09 -3.13
CA ILE A 114 1.27 -11.20 -2.81
C ILE A 114 0.54 -11.65 -4.06
N ASN A 115 0.31 -12.95 -4.18
CA ASN A 115 -0.46 -13.48 -5.30
C ASN A 115 -1.93 -13.09 -5.23
N GLU A 116 -2.62 -13.14 -6.37
CA GLU A 116 -4.05 -12.80 -6.50
C GLU A 116 -4.93 -13.52 -5.47
N GLU A 117 -4.75 -14.84 -5.30
CA GLU A 117 -5.55 -15.65 -4.38
C GLU A 117 -5.44 -15.17 -2.93
N THR A 118 -4.21 -14.90 -2.46
CA THR A 118 -3.96 -14.38 -1.11
C THR A 118 -4.48 -12.96 -0.97
N ALA A 119 -4.33 -12.13 -2.00
CA ALA A 119 -4.82 -10.76 -2.03
C ALA A 119 -6.34 -10.69 -1.94
N LYS A 120 -7.07 -11.53 -2.71
CA LYS A 120 -8.53 -11.64 -2.62
C LYS A 120 -8.99 -12.12 -1.25
N LYS A 121 -8.33 -13.16 -0.70
CA LYS A 121 -8.69 -13.74 0.61
C LYS A 121 -8.55 -12.76 1.77
N HIS A 122 -7.57 -11.86 1.72
CA HIS A 122 -7.30 -10.87 2.79
C HIS A 122 -7.71 -9.44 2.42
N GLY A 123 -8.32 -9.23 1.25
CA GLY A 123 -8.59 -7.90 0.71
C GLY A 123 -9.46 -7.03 1.62
N GLU A 124 -10.47 -7.62 2.27
CA GLU A 124 -11.32 -6.90 3.23
C GLU A 124 -10.55 -6.41 4.47
N GLU A 125 -9.49 -7.12 4.87
CA GLU A 125 -8.64 -6.70 5.97
C GLU A 125 -7.80 -5.48 5.60
N PHE A 126 -7.47 -5.31 4.31
CA PHE A 126 -6.66 -4.20 3.84
C PHE A 126 -7.38 -2.85 3.92
N CYS A 127 -8.71 -2.85 3.90
CA CYS A 127 -9.53 -1.63 4.05
C CYS A 127 -9.38 -0.93 5.41
N LYS A 128 -8.69 -1.55 6.37
CA LYS A 128 -8.38 -0.97 7.68
C LYS A 128 -6.89 -0.71 7.81
N PRO A 129 -6.47 0.26 8.63
CA PRO A 129 -5.06 0.45 8.94
C PRO A 129 -4.41 -0.86 9.37
N PHE A 130 -3.30 -1.22 8.72
CA PHE A 130 -2.58 -2.44 9.01
C PHE A 130 -2.08 -2.43 10.44
N SER A 131 -2.56 -3.41 11.20
CA SER A 131 -2.11 -3.71 12.56
C SER A 131 -1.12 -4.88 12.54
N HIS A 132 -0.46 -5.11 13.68
CA HIS A 132 0.42 -6.26 13.87
C HIS A 132 -0.26 -7.62 13.58
N ARG A 133 -1.60 -7.70 13.72
CA ARG A 133 -2.38 -8.91 13.37
C ARG A 133 -2.33 -9.25 11.89
N ILE A 134 -2.34 -8.24 11.01
CA ILE A 134 -2.26 -8.47 9.55
C ILE A 134 -0.84 -8.93 9.17
N LEU A 135 0.18 -8.33 9.78
CA LEU A 135 1.57 -8.75 9.61
C LEU A 135 1.74 -10.24 9.93
N THR A 136 1.33 -10.68 11.12
CA THR A 136 1.48 -12.08 11.53
C THR A 136 0.78 -13.08 10.59
N LYS A 137 -0.35 -12.69 9.99
CA LYS A 137 -1.05 -13.51 8.97
C LYS A 137 -0.28 -13.57 7.66
N LEU A 138 0.26 -12.44 7.19
CA LEU A 138 1.01 -12.37 5.93
C LEU A 138 2.39 -13.03 6.03
N VAL A 139 3.07 -12.90 7.17
CA VAL A 139 4.36 -13.58 7.44
C VAL A 139 4.23 -15.10 7.34
N LYS A 140 3.08 -15.69 7.73
CA LYS A 140 2.85 -17.14 7.61
C LYS A 140 2.77 -17.64 6.15
N LYS A 141 2.50 -16.73 5.19
CA LYS A 141 2.29 -17.08 3.79
C LYS A 141 3.39 -16.58 2.86
N CYS A 142 4.18 -15.62 3.31
CA CYS A 142 5.18 -14.94 2.49
C CYS A 142 6.58 -15.18 3.05
N LYS A 143 7.57 -15.28 2.16
CA LYS A 143 8.97 -15.23 2.55
C LYS A 143 9.30 -13.80 3.01
N THR A 144 9.76 -13.65 4.25
CA THR A 144 10.14 -12.35 4.81
C THR A 144 11.60 -12.03 4.48
N LEU A 145 11.86 -10.79 4.06
CA LEU A 145 13.18 -10.23 3.74
C LEU A 145 13.47 -8.98 4.57
#